data_AF-A0A8J5XAD1-F1
#
_entry.id   AF-A0A8J5XAD1-F1
#
_cell.length_a   1.000
_cell.length_b   1.000
_cell.length_c   1.000
_cell.angle_alpha   90.00
_cell.angle_beta   90.00
_cell.angle_gamma   90.00
#
_symmetry.space_group_name_H-M   'P 1'
#
loop_
_entity.id
_entity.type
_entity.pdbx_description
1 polymer ?
#
loop_
_entity_poly.entity_id
_entity_poly.type
_entity_poly.pdbx_seq_one_letter_code
_entity_poly.pdbx_strand_id
1 'polypeptide(L)'
;MLALVAAACCPGVIARPTSAEVLRRASVSVGEAAVAYTGEDHAERLAAAQRWADGLGTVARELRAPAGAAGAPWQRAPLVTRALAPLADGYFTVAHLAAAVERNFLDAGLGVYDARGRAGWQMGRVGTPRGASFEEAKLTWAEVEAAMGRGTVVFNSFGAHEPALAQLCLGAVHAFGLPANLNLYLTRAGLTLSAPPHTDKQDVLVIQTQGAKHWRVYAPPEPALRPHADPLSRGKADDRLDLAELSETPLLEVDLRPGDALYVPAGFPHTTSTSTSTPTPTMGDDAAASSAARARAAPEPSLHLTLNVDTHIWALTYDSARRVALARAREADAVRPRELPLANYLRWQDTLPVGFCAPPPAAEASGGAARGADVDAARAPLIAQISRELGARLCEAEPERWGASATAAAADDALARLGLNECAARMAEHAAALVDVQRRLYIDGALELTPTPHGVSLFRVRPYLDELEGVMGALSAWAGLAPGALASDGAAGALPGAASVGRASSRAPRADKAKGGGGKAKKGGFGK
;
A
#
# COMPACT_ATOMS: atom_id res chain seq x y z
N MET A 1 0.82 -28.71 -40.59
CA MET A 1 1.31 -28.33 -41.93
C MET A 1 0.75 -26.96 -42.27
N LEU A 2 1.57 -26.08 -42.88
CA LEU A 2 1.23 -24.92 -43.75
C LEU A 2 -0.08 -24.13 -43.42
N ALA A 3 -0.09 -22.84 -43.05
CA ALA A 3 0.66 -21.64 -43.50
C ALA A 3 0.49 -21.32 -45.00
N LEU A 4 0.32 -20.02 -45.34
CA LEU A 4 -0.02 -19.40 -46.65
C LEU A 4 -1.54 -19.47 -46.99
N VAL A 5 -2.25 -18.43 -47.47
CA VAL A 5 -1.95 -17.11 -48.09
C VAL A 5 -3.03 -16.08 -47.64
N ALA A 6 -2.86 -14.75 -47.53
CA ALA A 6 -1.72 -13.87 -47.20
C ALA A 6 -2.19 -12.39 -46.94
N ALA A 7 -1.37 -11.64 -46.19
CA ALA A 7 -1.13 -10.18 -46.17
C ALA A 7 -2.23 -9.11 -46.44
N ALA A 8 -2.46 -8.24 -45.43
CA ALA A 8 -1.95 -6.84 -45.34
C ALA A 8 -2.35 -6.22 -43.98
N CYS A 9 -1.58 -5.44 -43.21
CA CYS A 9 -0.14 -5.12 -43.11
C CYS A 9 0.21 -4.81 -41.63
N CYS A 10 1.46 -5.01 -41.20
CA CYS A 10 2.02 -4.66 -39.87
C CYS A 10 3.00 -3.46 -39.96
N PRO A 11 3.69 -3.00 -38.88
CA PRO A 11 3.58 -3.18 -37.41
C PRO A 11 3.56 -1.81 -36.65
N GLY A 12 3.56 -1.67 -35.30
CA GLY A 12 3.61 -2.54 -34.11
C GLY A 12 3.47 -1.66 -32.82
N VAL A 13 3.39 -2.15 -31.58
CA VAL A 13 3.93 -3.40 -30.99
C VAL A 13 2.98 -4.00 -29.92
N ILE A 14 2.54 -5.24 -30.18
CA ILE A 14 2.16 -6.34 -29.25
C ILE A 14 1.15 -6.05 -28.11
N ALA A 15 -0.09 -6.48 -28.32
CA ALA A 15 -1.06 -6.78 -27.26
C ALA A 15 -0.99 -8.27 -26.82
N ARG A 16 -1.32 -8.54 -25.56
CA ARG A 16 -1.52 -9.91 -25.02
C ARG A 16 -2.99 -10.35 -25.20
N PRO A 17 -3.30 -11.66 -25.26
CA PRO A 17 -4.68 -12.11 -25.46
C PRO A 17 -5.60 -11.65 -24.32
N THR A 18 -6.79 -11.17 -24.68
CA THR A 18 -7.80 -10.68 -23.75
C THR A 18 -8.63 -11.82 -23.17
N SER A 19 -9.15 -11.64 -21.96
CA SER A 19 -9.93 -12.63 -21.20
C SER A 19 -11.14 -13.23 -21.96
N ALA A 20 -11.62 -12.54 -23.00
CA ALA A 20 -12.68 -13.00 -23.89
C ALA A 20 -12.36 -14.32 -24.64
N GLU A 21 -11.09 -14.63 -24.88
CA GLU A 21 -10.71 -15.85 -25.64
C GLU A 21 -10.72 -17.11 -24.76
N VAL A 22 -10.43 -16.97 -23.46
CA VAL A 22 -10.60 -18.03 -22.45
C VAL A 22 -12.10 -18.33 -22.24
N LEU A 23 -12.93 -17.29 -22.16
CA LEU A 23 -14.36 -17.39 -21.93
C LEU A 23 -15.13 -18.15 -23.03
N ARG A 24 -14.62 -18.22 -24.27
CA ARG A 24 -15.27 -18.97 -25.37
C ARG A 24 -15.02 -20.48 -25.36
N ARG A 25 -14.10 -21.00 -24.54
CA ARG A 25 -13.72 -22.43 -24.53
C ARG A 25 -14.23 -23.20 -23.30
N ALA A 26 -14.71 -22.51 -22.27
CA ALA A 26 -15.11 -23.10 -20.99
C ALA A 26 -16.57 -23.62 -20.95
N SER A 27 -17.16 -24.00 -22.09
CA SER A 27 -18.52 -24.53 -22.16
C SER A 27 -18.55 -26.05 -21.87
N VAL A 28 -18.39 -26.43 -20.61
CA VAL A 28 -18.63 -27.80 -20.10
C VAL A 28 -19.49 -27.72 -18.84
N SER A 29 -20.38 -28.70 -18.66
CA SER A 29 -21.50 -28.72 -17.73
C SER A 29 -21.22 -28.25 -16.29
N VAL A 30 -22.07 -27.35 -15.81
CA VAL A 30 -22.16 -26.96 -14.39
C VAL A 30 -22.59 -28.17 -13.55
N GLY A 31 -21.77 -28.56 -12.58
CA GLY A 31 -22.20 -29.35 -11.43
C GLY A 31 -22.58 -28.41 -10.29
N GLU A 32 -23.73 -28.61 -9.68
CA GLU A 32 -24.21 -27.75 -8.58
C GLU A 32 -23.39 -27.96 -7.30
N ALA A 33 -22.79 -26.88 -6.81
CA ALA A 33 -22.26 -26.76 -5.45
C ALA A 33 -22.40 -25.31 -4.96
N ALA A 34 -23.61 -24.76 -5.03
CA ALA A 34 -23.92 -23.49 -4.39
C ALA A 34 -24.05 -23.71 -2.88
N VAL A 35 -23.03 -23.32 -2.11
CA VAL A 35 -23.13 -23.28 -0.65
C VAL A 35 -24.09 -22.14 -0.27
N ALA A 36 -25.26 -22.50 0.24
CA ALA A 36 -26.27 -21.53 0.67
C ALA A 36 -25.89 -20.97 2.05
N TYR A 37 -25.25 -19.79 2.06
CA TYR A 37 -25.03 -19.03 3.29
C TYR A 37 -26.36 -18.50 3.85
N THR A 38 -26.58 -18.69 5.15
CA THR A 38 -27.79 -18.22 5.84
C THR A 38 -27.63 -16.76 6.30
N GLY A 39 -28.74 -16.05 6.50
CA GLY A 39 -28.70 -14.67 7.00
C GLY A 39 -28.06 -14.52 8.40
N GLU A 40 -27.97 -15.61 9.16
CA GLU A 40 -27.33 -15.64 10.48
C GLU A 40 -25.79 -15.52 10.37
N ASP A 41 -25.16 -16.19 9.40
CA ASP A 41 -23.72 -16.07 9.13
C ASP A 41 -23.36 -14.62 8.72
N HIS A 42 -24.18 -13.99 7.86
CA HIS A 42 -23.96 -12.59 7.48
C HIS A 42 -24.01 -11.64 8.68
N ALA A 43 -24.92 -11.88 9.64
CA ALA A 43 -25.01 -11.07 10.86
C ALA A 43 -23.76 -11.23 11.75
N GLU A 44 -23.23 -12.45 11.89
CA GLU A 44 -22.00 -12.70 12.65
C GLU A 44 -20.78 -12.04 12.00
N ARG A 45 -20.64 -12.14 10.66
CA ARG A 45 -19.55 -11.50 9.91
C ARG A 45 -19.59 -9.96 10.02
N LEU A 46 -20.78 -9.35 10.00
CA LEU A 46 -20.93 -7.91 10.25
C LEU A 46 -20.59 -7.54 11.70
N ALA A 47 -20.99 -8.36 12.68
CA ALA A 47 -20.61 -8.15 14.08
C ALA A 47 -19.08 -8.27 14.28
N ALA A 48 -18.39 -9.14 13.55
CA ALA A 48 -16.93 -9.21 13.53
C ALA A 48 -16.29 -7.95 12.94
N ALA A 49 -16.81 -7.42 11.84
CA ALA A 49 -16.36 -6.15 11.26
C ALA A 49 -16.57 -4.97 12.23
N GLN A 50 -17.68 -4.94 12.99
CA GLN A 50 -17.90 -3.91 14.01
C GLN A 50 -16.90 -4.02 15.17
N ARG A 51 -16.59 -5.23 15.65
CA ARG A 51 -15.53 -5.43 16.67
C ARG A 51 -14.18 -4.87 16.19
N TRP A 52 -13.83 -5.09 14.92
CA TRP A 52 -12.65 -4.46 14.30
C TRP A 52 -12.74 -2.94 14.26
N ALA A 53 -13.90 -2.37 13.93
CA ALA A 53 -14.10 -0.92 13.95
C ALA A 53 -13.89 -0.33 15.36
N ASP A 54 -14.39 -0.98 16.41
CA ASP A 54 -14.25 -0.51 17.79
C ASP A 54 -12.78 -0.56 18.28
N GLY A 55 -12.08 -1.65 17.95
CA GLY A 55 -10.64 -1.81 18.23
C GLY A 55 -9.78 -0.79 17.47
N LEU A 56 -10.00 -0.65 16.17
CA LEU A 56 -9.27 0.30 15.32
C LEU A 56 -9.63 1.75 15.65
N GLY A 57 -10.85 2.03 16.13
CA GLY A 57 -11.25 3.33 16.67
C GLY A 57 -10.54 3.68 17.99
N THR A 58 -10.05 2.67 18.72
CA THR A 58 -9.14 2.87 19.85
C THR A 58 -7.73 3.23 19.37
N VAL A 59 -7.20 2.49 18.39
CA VAL A 59 -5.91 2.84 17.75
C VAL A 59 -5.94 4.24 17.13
N ALA A 60 -7.02 4.62 16.45
CA ALA A 60 -7.21 5.96 15.88
C ALA A 60 -7.10 7.08 16.93
N ARG A 61 -7.62 6.85 18.14
CA ARG A 61 -7.51 7.77 19.27
C ARG A 61 -6.09 7.83 19.82
N GLU A 62 -5.39 6.69 19.93
CA GLU A 62 -3.98 6.65 20.36
C GLU A 62 -3.07 7.38 19.36
N LEU A 63 -3.28 7.19 18.05
CA LEU A 63 -2.55 7.88 16.98
C LEU A 63 -2.77 9.40 16.97
N ARG A 64 -3.90 9.88 17.50
CA ARG A 64 -4.26 11.31 17.59
C ARG A 64 -3.96 11.93 18.96
N ALA A 65 -3.72 11.13 20.00
CA ALA A 65 -3.41 11.61 21.33
C ALA A 65 -1.96 12.11 21.40
N PRO A 66 -1.68 13.28 22.00
CA PRO A 66 -0.30 13.74 22.19
C PRO A 66 0.52 12.80 23.09
N ALA A 67 1.57 12.21 22.53
CA ALA A 67 2.51 11.34 23.22
C ALA A 67 3.72 12.14 23.73
N GLY A 68 3.53 12.82 24.86
CA GLY A 68 4.58 13.65 25.48
C GLY A 68 5.05 14.79 24.58
N ALA A 69 6.35 15.05 24.55
CA ALA A 69 6.95 16.15 23.78
C ALA A 69 6.95 15.92 22.25
N ALA A 70 6.71 14.69 21.78
CA ALA A 70 6.70 14.35 20.35
C ALA A 70 5.40 14.73 19.62
N GLY A 71 4.34 15.09 20.35
CA GLY A 71 3.02 15.32 19.79
C GLY A 71 2.29 14.02 19.46
N ALA A 72 1.28 14.08 18.58
CA ALA A 72 0.49 12.90 18.20
C ALA A 72 1.30 11.97 17.26
N PRO A 73 1.28 10.63 17.45
CA PRO A 73 2.07 9.70 16.62
C PRO A 73 1.73 9.73 15.13
N TRP A 74 0.47 10.01 14.76
CA TRP A 74 0.01 9.99 13.36
C TRP A 74 0.90 10.83 12.44
N GLN A 75 1.51 10.17 11.45
CA GLN A 75 2.45 10.73 10.47
C GLN A 75 3.70 11.39 11.08
N ARG A 76 4.07 11.03 12.32
CA ARG A 76 5.19 11.64 13.08
C ARG A 76 6.08 10.66 13.83
N ALA A 77 5.53 9.57 14.37
CA ALA A 77 6.30 8.59 15.15
C ALA A 77 5.67 7.19 15.08
N PRO A 78 6.47 6.10 15.15
CA PRO A 78 5.93 4.76 15.31
C PRO A 78 5.28 4.58 16.69
N LEU A 79 4.27 3.71 16.76
CA LEU A 79 3.52 3.40 17.98
C LEU A 79 3.30 1.89 18.09
N VAL A 80 3.64 1.30 19.24
CA VAL A 80 3.25 -0.08 19.59
C VAL A 80 2.03 -0.03 20.50
N THR A 81 1.03 -0.85 20.21
CA THR A 81 -0.21 -0.94 20.99
C THR A 81 -0.70 -2.40 21.10
N ARG A 82 -1.45 -2.68 22.16
CA ARG A 82 -2.15 -3.95 22.37
C ARG A 82 -3.68 -3.79 22.34
N ALA A 83 -4.19 -2.65 21.87
CA ALA A 83 -5.62 -2.38 21.73
C ALA A 83 -6.36 -3.40 20.84
N LEU A 84 -5.65 -4.09 19.94
CA LEU A 84 -6.19 -5.11 19.04
C LEU A 84 -6.00 -6.55 19.57
N ALA A 85 -5.37 -6.76 20.73
CA ALA A 85 -5.04 -8.09 21.23
C ALA A 85 -6.25 -9.05 21.35
N PRO A 86 -7.44 -8.62 21.82
CA PRO A 86 -8.63 -9.48 21.88
C PRO A 86 -9.20 -9.90 20.51
N LEU A 87 -8.74 -9.28 19.42
CA LEU A 87 -9.24 -9.49 18.06
C LEU A 87 -8.22 -10.18 17.15
N ALA A 88 -6.93 -9.97 17.38
CA ALA A 88 -5.85 -10.38 16.50
C ALA A 88 -5.21 -11.73 16.85
N ASP A 89 -5.22 -12.14 18.13
CA ASP A 89 -4.66 -13.43 18.54
C ASP A 89 -5.47 -14.59 17.92
N GLY A 90 -4.78 -15.50 17.22
CA GLY A 90 -5.40 -16.60 16.47
C GLY A 90 -6.28 -16.22 15.26
N TYR A 91 -6.49 -14.93 14.97
CA TYR A 91 -7.47 -14.46 13.98
C TYR A 91 -7.24 -15.02 12.57
N PHE A 92 -6.01 -14.86 12.06
CA PHE A 92 -5.63 -15.37 10.76
C PHE A 92 -4.27 -16.06 10.87
N THR A 93 -4.26 -17.36 10.56
CA THR A 93 -3.14 -18.26 10.79
C THR A 93 -2.61 -18.84 9.48
N VAL A 94 -1.47 -19.54 9.55
CA VAL A 94 -0.92 -20.30 8.43
C VAL A 94 -1.91 -21.36 7.91
N ALA A 95 -2.73 -21.95 8.79
CA ALA A 95 -3.79 -22.88 8.39
C ALA A 95 -4.93 -22.18 7.63
N HIS A 96 -5.36 -21.00 8.08
CA HIS A 96 -6.35 -20.19 7.36
C HIS A 96 -5.83 -19.77 5.98
N LEU A 97 -4.54 -19.40 5.87
CA LEU A 97 -3.90 -19.09 4.60
C LEU A 97 -3.84 -20.30 3.66
N ALA A 98 -3.48 -21.48 4.14
CA ALA A 98 -3.44 -22.70 3.34
C ALA A 98 -4.82 -23.01 2.73
N ALA A 99 -5.87 -22.99 3.55
CA ALA A 99 -7.25 -23.16 3.08
C ALA A 99 -7.71 -22.07 2.09
N ALA A 100 -7.23 -20.83 2.23
CA ALA A 100 -7.51 -19.74 1.30
C ALA A 100 -6.81 -19.92 -0.07
N VAL A 101 -5.56 -20.43 -0.07
CA VAL A 101 -4.81 -20.78 -1.28
C VAL A 101 -5.45 -21.97 -2.01
N GLU A 102 -5.94 -22.98 -1.28
CA GLU A 102 -6.59 -24.14 -1.88
C GLU A 102 -7.92 -23.79 -2.58
N ARG A 103 -8.68 -22.82 -2.07
CA ARG A 103 -10.04 -22.51 -2.57
C ARG A 103 -10.13 -21.37 -3.58
N ASN A 104 -9.06 -20.62 -3.85
CA ASN A 104 -9.15 -19.32 -4.53
C ASN A 104 -8.02 -19.07 -5.54
N PHE A 105 -8.22 -18.11 -6.46
CA PHE A 105 -7.15 -17.65 -7.37
C PHE A 105 -6.35 -16.53 -6.70
N LEU A 106 -5.27 -16.89 -6.00
CA LEU A 106 -4.40 -15.94 -5.32
C LEU A 106 -3.05 -15.82 -6.05
N ASP A 107 -2.57 -14.58 -6.17
CA ASP A 107 -1.19 -14.26 -6.57
C ASP A 107 -0.36 -13.98 -5.31
N ALA A 108 0.89 -14.47 -5.28
CA ALA A 108 1.82 -14.20 -4.20
C ALA A 108 3.21 -13.78 -4.72
N GLY A 109 3.83 -12.87 -3.98
CA GLY A 109 5.20 -12.41 -4.17
C GLY A 109 6.18 -13.11 -3.24
N LEU A 110 7.45 -13.19 -3.65
CA LEU A 110 8.57 -13.61 -2.82
C LEU A 110 9.54 -12.44 -2.66
N GLY A 111 9.61 -11.91 -1.44
CA GLY A 111 10.56 -10.88 -1.06
C GLY A 111 11.98 -11.46 -1.03
N VAL A 112 12.82 -11.04 -1.97
CA VAL A 112 14.24 -11.43 -2.08
C VAL A 112 15.13 -10.21 -1.95
N TYR A 113 16.27 -10.37 -1.28
CA TYR A 113 17.29 -9.33 -1.13
C TYR A 113 18.67 -9.91 -1.39
N ASP A 114 19.42 -9.30 -2.32
CA ASP A 114 20.83 -9.61 -2.53
C ASP A 114 21.69 -8.67 -1.68
N ALA A 115 22.22 -9.18 -0.58
CA ALA A 115 23.08 -8.43 0.32
C ALA A 115 24.33 -7.83 -0.36
N ARG A 116 24.79 -8.41 -1.48
CA ARG A 116 25.95 -7.94 -2.27
C ARG A 116 25.54 -7.10 -3.49
N GLY A 117 24.26 -7.02 -3.78
CA GLY A 117 23.69 -6.28 -4.92
C GLY A 117 23.50 -4.80 -4.63
N ARG A 118 23.37 -3.99 -5.68
CA ARG A 118 22.97 -2.58 -5.59
C ARG A 118 21.45 -2.38 -5.63
N ALA A 119 20.68 -3.45 -5.76
CA ALA A 119 19.23 -3.41 -5.79
C ALA A 119 18.66 -3.40 -4.37
N GLY A 120 17.51 -2.75 -4.19
CA GLY A 120 16.72 -2.85 -2.96
C GLY A 120 15.98 -4.18 -2.87
N TRP A 121 14.93 -4.21 -2.03
CA TRP A 121 14.04 -5.36 -1.93
C TRP A 121 13.37 -5.65 -3.28
N GLN A 122 13.47 -6.89 -3.75
CA GLN A 122 12.84 -7.38 -4.98
C GLN A 122 11.64 -8.24 -4.63
N MET A 123 10.57 -8.13 -5.43
CA MET A 123 9.42 -9.02 -5.35
C MET A 123 9.42 -9.96 -6.56
N GLY A 124 9.88 -11.21 -6.36
CA GLY A 124 9.71 -12.28 -7.34
C GLY A 124 8.28 -12.83 -7.32
N ARG A 125 7.86 -13.61 -8.33
CA ARG A 125 6.57 -14.33 -8.28
C ARG A 125 6.73 -15.65 -7.52
N VAL A 126 5.71 -16.03 -6.75
CA VAL A 126 5.55 -17.39 -6.23
C VAL A 126 4.66 -18.18 -7.17
N GLY A 127 5.14 -19.35 -7.58
CA GLY A 127 4.47 -20.19 -8.58
C GLY A 127 4.42 -19.54 -9.97
N THR A 128 3.86 -20.30 -10.91
CA THR A 128 3.45 -19.81 -12.23
C THR A 128 2.18 -20.54 -12.63
N PRO A 129 1.16 -19.86 -13.18
CA PRO A 129 -0.03 -20.55 -13.71
C PRO A 129 0.35 -21.62 -14.73
N ARG A 130 -0.18 -22.83 -14.55
CA ARG A 130 0.07 -24.03 -15.36
C ARG A 130 -1.25 -24.56 -15.94
N GLY A 131 -1.15 -25.52 -16.86
CA GLY A 131 -2.29 -26.24 -17.42
C GLY A 131 -3.28 -25.36 -18.21
N ALA A 132 -4.54 -25.82 -18.26
CA ALA A 132 -5.64 -25.15 -18.97
C ALA A 132 -6.91 -24.98 -18.10
N SER A 133 -6.96 -25.62 -16.93
CA SER A 133 -8.05 -25.51 -15.96
C SER A 133 -7.70 -24.56 -14.80
N PHE A 134 -8.73 -24.13 -14.07
CA PHE A 134 -8.58 -23.34 -12.85
C PHE A 134 -7.67 -24.03 -11.80
N GLU A 135 -7.89 -25.32 -11.56
CA GLU A 135 -7.16 -26.12 -10.58
C GLU A 135 -5.67 -26.28 -10.90
N GLU A 136 -5.30 -26.34 -12.19
CA GLU A 136 -3.90 -26.39 -12.61
C GLU A 136 -3.23 -25.00 -12.59
N ALA A 137 -4.01 -23.93 -12.77
CA ALA A 137 -3.53 -22.57 -12.94
C ALA A 137 -3.36 -21.80 -11.62
N LYS A 138 -4.06 -22.19 -10.55
CA LYS A 138 -3.97 -21.53 -9.24
C LYS A 138 -2.64 -21.81 -8.55
N LEU A 139 -2.27 -20.91 -7.64
CA LEU A 139 -1.17 -21.09 -6.70
C LEU A 139 -1.46 -22.29 -5.78
N THR A 140 -0.46 -23.14 -5.53
CA THR A 140 -0.58 -24.27 -4.60
C THR A 140 0.11 -24.00 -3.26
N TRP A 141 -0.36 -24.64 -2.18
CA TRP A 141 0.28 -24.52 -0.87
C TRP A 141 1.77 -24.97 -0.90
N ALA A 142 2.08 -26.05 -1.62
CA ALA A 142 3.44 -26.53 -1.78
C ALA A 142 4.39 -25.50 -2.45
N GLU A 143 3.88 -24.67 -3.38
CA GLU A 143 4.65 -23.56 -3.97
C GLU A 143 4.89 -22.43 -2.96
N VAL A 144 3.93 -22.16 -2.07
CA VAL A 144 4.06 -21.20 -0.95
C VAL A 144 5.10 -21.67 0.06
N GLU A 145 5.04 -22.94 0.50
CA GLU A 145 6.02 -23.52 1.43
C GLU A 145 7.44 -23.50 0.85
N ALA A 146 7.58 -23.94 -0.42
CA ALA A 146 8.87 -23.92 -1.12
C ALA A 146 9.43 -22.49 -1.27
N ALA A 147 8.57 -21.48 -1.43
CA ALA A 147 8.96 -20.07 -1.48
C ALA A 147 9.35 -19.51 -0.10
N MET A 148 8.60 -19.86 0.95
CA MET A 148 8.92 -19.48 2.34
C MET A 148 10.29 -20.01 2.79
N GLY A 149 10.75 -21.14 2.25
CA GLY A 149 12.12 -21.61 2.44
C GLY A 149 13.21 -20.64 1.96
N ARG A 150 12.90 -19.75 1.00
CA ARG A 150 13.85 -18.83 0.35
C ARG A 150 13.76 -17.37 0.80
N GLY A 151 12.68 -16.97 1.48
CA GLY A 151 12.44 -15.58 1.86
C GLY A 151 11.06 -15.36 2.50
N THR A 152 10.58 -14.12 2.48
CA THR A 152 9.22 -13.78 2.94
C THR A 152 8.25 -13.90 1.77
N VAL A 153 7.19 -14.68 1.93
CA VAL A 153 6.06 -14.72 0.98
C VAL A 153 5.10 -13.59 1.32
N VAL A 154 4.61 -12.88 0.30
CA VAL A 154 3.75 -11.70 0.43
C VAL A 154 2.49 -11.88 -0.41
N PHE A 155 1.32 -11.69 0.19
CA PHE A 155 0.05 -11.61 -0.53
C PHE A 155 -0.42 -10.15 -0.49
N ASN A 156 -0.32 -9.45 -1.62
CA ASN A 156 -0.73 -8.04 -1.70
C ASN A 156 -2.25 -7.94 -1.82
N SER A 157 -2.83 -6.95 -1.15
CA SER A 157 -4.27 -6.62 -1.21
C SER A 157 -5.22 -7.77 -0.88
N PHE A 158 -4.73 -8.72 -0.10
CA PHE A 158 -5.40 -9.96 0.27
C PHE A 158 -6.70 -9.72 1.07
N GLY A 159 -6.82 -8.56 1.73
CA GLY A 159 -8.03 -8.15 2.46
C GLY A 159 -9.32 -8.18 1.63
N ALA A 160 -9.25 -7.95 0.31
CA ALA A 160 -10.43 -8.00 -0.55
C ALA A 160 -10.80 -9.43 -1.01
N HIS A 161 -9.90 -10.40 -0.86
CA HIS A 161 -10.02 -11.75 -1.43
C HIS A 161 -10.46 -12.82 -0.42
N GLU A 162 -10.45 -12.48 0.87
CA GLU A 162 -10.62 -13.40 1.99
C GLU A 162 -11.69 -12.84 2.95
N PRO A 163 -12.85 -13.50 3.15
CA PRO A 163 -13.96 -12.93 3.90
C PRO A 163 -13.63 -12.47 5.32
N ALA A 164 -12.77 -13.20 6.05
CA ALA A 164 -12.30 -12.78 7.37
C ALA A 164 -11.46 -11.49 7.30
N LEU A 165 -10.56 -11.37 6.33
CA LEU A 165 -9.72 -10.18 6.20
C LEU A 165 -10.52 -8.98 5.65
N ALA A 166 -11.57 -9.23 4.87
CA ALA A 166 -12.51 -8.19 4.44
C ALA A 166 -13.28 -7.57 5.61
N GLN A 167 -13.62 -8.34 6.65
CA GLN A 167 -14.24 -7.80 7.88
C GLN A 167 -13.31 -6.83 8.60
N LEU A 168 -12.01 -7.16 8.70
CA LEU A 168 -10.98 -6.28 9.26
C LEU A 168 -10.85 -4.99 8.43
N CYS A 169 -10.76 -5.11 7.11
CA CYS A 169 -10.70 -3.94 6.21
C CYS A 169 -11.96 -3.08 6.27
N LEU A 170 -13.15 -3.67 6.36
CA LEU A 170 -14.40 -2.93 6.56
C LEU A 170 -14.39 -2.16 7.89
N GLY A 171 -13.92 -2.81 8.97
CA GLY A 171 -13.71 -2.17 10.27
C GLY A 171 -12.71 -1.00 10.21
N ALA A 172 -11.63 -1.14 9.43
CA ALA A 172 -10.64 -0.09 9.21
C ALA A 172 -11.20 1.11 8.44
N VAL A 173 -11.90 0.88 7.33
CA VAL A 173 -12.54 1.94 6.54
C VAL A 173 -13.59 2.69 7.37
N HIS A 174 -14.31 1.99 8.25
CA HIS A 174 -15.24 2.60 9.20
C HIS A 174 -14.50 3.43 10.28
N ALA A 175 -13.55 2.83 11.01
CA ALA A 175 -12.86 3.46 12.12
C ALA A 175 -11.99 4.65 11.73
N PHE A 176 -11.29 4.55 10.60
CA PHE A 176 -10.41 5.61 10.11
C PHE A 176 -11.13 6.59 9.19
N GLY A 177 -12.23 6.22 8.53
CA GLY A 177 -12.87 7.08 7.51
C GLY A 177 -11.92 7.45 6.37
N LEU A 178 -10.93 6.59 6.10
CA LEU A 178 -9.88 6.74 5.10
C LEU A 178 -9.80 5.45 4.28
N PRO A 179 -9.25 5.51 3.05
CA PRO A 179 -8.99 4.31 2.28
C PRO A 179 -7.99 3.39 3.00
N ALA A 180 -8.30 2.11 3.07
CA ALA A 180 -7.47 1.07 3.62
C ALA A 180 -7.22 -0.05 2.62
N ASN A 181 -6.15 -0.81 2.82
CA ASN A 181 -5.87 -2.05 2.10
C ASN A 181 -5.10 -3.00 3.02
N LEU A 182 -5.07 -4.31 2.76
CA LEU A 182 -4.39 -5.26 3.63
C LEU A 182 -3.49 -6.21 2.84
N ASN A 183 -2.22 -6.24 3.22
CA ASN A 183 -1.23 -7.21 2.78
C ASN A 183 -1.01 -8.27 3.86
N LEU A 184 -0.57 -9.47 3.48
CA LEU A 184 -0.17 -10.53 4.42
C LEU A 184 1.28 -10.95 4.14
N TYR A 185 2.07 -11.13 5.20
CA TYR A 185 3.48 -11.52 5.11
C TYR A 185 3.75 -12.79 5.92
N LEU A 186 4.17 -13.85 5.24
CA LEU A 186 4.54 -15.13 5.81
C LEU A 186 6.06 -15.32 5.72
N THR A 187 6.71 -15.54 6.86
CA THR A 187 8.17 -15.75 6.95
C THR A 187 8.47 -16.97 7.82
N ARG A 188 9.36 -17.88 7.39
CA ARG A 188 9.86 -18.95 8.27
C ARG A 188 10.55 -18.39 9.52
N ALA A 189 10.63 -19.20 10.58
CA ALA A 189 11.48 -18.92 11.74
C ALA A 189 12.97 -18.76 11.36
N GLY A 190 13.73 -18.03 12.19
CA GLY A 190 15.19 -18.00 12.12
C GLY A 190 15.77 -17.38 10.85
N LEU A 191 15.08 -16.41 10.23
CA LEU A 191 15.62 -15.64 9.12
C LEU A 191 16.19 -14.31 9.64
N THR A 192 17.50 -14.11 9.47
CA THR A 192 18.23 -12.95 10.01
C THR A 192 17.87 -11.62 9.35
N LEU A 193 17.33 -11.66 8.14
CA LEU A 193 16.79 -10.50 7.44
C LEU A 193 15.59 -10.95 6.61
N SER A 194 14.38 -10.68 7.11
CA SER A 194 13.12 -11.06 6.46
C SER A 194 12.53 -9.96 5.58
N ALA A 195 12.89 -8.71 5.86
CA ALA A 195 12.80 -7.59 4.93
C ALA A 195 14.01 -6.64 5.16
N PRO A 196 14.75 -6.24 4.11
CA PRO A 196 15.83 -5.27 4.22
C PRO A 196 15.29 -3.89 4.62
N PRO A 197 16.16 -2.91 4.97
CA PRO A 197 15.70 -1.54 5.21
C PRO A 197 14.98 -0.97 3.99
N HIS A 198 13.73 -0.55 4.17
CA HIS A 198 12.91 0.08 3.14
C HIS A 198 11.91 1.06 3.75
N THR A 199 11.35 1.95 2.93
CA THR A 199 10.21 2.80 3.31
C THR A 199 8.96 2.40 2.56
N ASP A 200 7.81 2.50 3.21
CA ASP A 200 6.50 2.39 2.58
C ASP A 200 5.91 3.76 2.30
N LYS A 201 5.03 3.81 1.29
CA LYS A 201 4.30 5.01 0.91
C LYS A 201 3.02 5.18 1.70
N GLN A 202 2.59 4.10 2.32
CA GLN A 202 1.42 4.01 3.15
C GLN A 202 1.81 4.24 4.61
N ASP A 203 0.88 4.83 5.35
CA ASP A 203 0.86 4.72 6.79
C ASP A 203 0.40 3.29 7.12
N VAL A 204 1.19 2.48 7.84
CA VAL A 204 0.91 1.04 8.02
C VAL A 204 0.70 0.67 9.47
N LEU A 205 -0.30 -0.17 9.72
CA LEU A 205 -0.56 -0.83 10.99
C LEU A 205 -0.33 -2.34 10.82
N VAL A 206 0.83 -2.79 11.29
CA VAL A 206 1.20 -4.20 11.38
C VAL A 206 0.44 -4.83 12.54
N ILE A 207 -0.21 -5.96 12.30
CA ILE A 207 -0.94 -6.75 13.28
C ILE A 207 -0.35 -8.17 13.25
N GLN A 208 0.36 -8.55 14.30
CA GLN A 208 0.95 -9.88 14.40
C GLN A 208 -0.12 -10.89 14.84
N THR A 209 -0.28 -12.00 14.11
CA THR A 209 -1.35 -12.99 14.35
C THR A 209 -0.85 -14.41 14.60
N GLN A 210 0.36 -14.75 14.14
CA GLN A 210 1.01 -16.03 14.47
C GLN A 210 2.54 -15.90 14.55
N GLY A 211 3.19 -16.64 15.46
CA GLY A 211 4.63 -16.60 15.66
C GLY A 211 5.12 -15.22 16.12
N ALA A 212 6.41 -14.92 15.92
CA ALA A 212 6.99 -13.64 16.31
C ALA A 212 7.81 -13.01 15.18
N LYS A 213 7.89 -11.68 15.15
CA LYS A 213 8.76 -10.94 14.22
C LYS A 213 9.44 -9.79 14.96
N HIS A 214 10.75 -9.67 14.76
CA HIS A 214 11.54 -8.58 15.30
C HIS A 214 11.54 -7.42 14.30
N TRP A 215 11.24 -6.22 14.78
CA TRP A 215 11.09 -4.99 14.01
C TRP A 215 12.02 -3.91 14.52
N ARG A 216 12.63 -3.18 13.58
CA ARG A 216 13.33 -1.91 13.85
C ARG A 216 12.81 -0.83 12.91
N VAL A 217 12.45 0.32 13.46
CA VAL A 217 11.94 1.49 12.75
C VAL A 217 12.86 2.67 13.04
N TYR A 218 13.25 3.41 12.00
CA TYR A 218 14.20 4.51 12.05
C TYR A 218 13.52 5.83 11.68
N ALA A 219 14.19 6.96 11.96
CA ALA A 219 13.78 8.24 11.42
C ALA A 219 14.02 8.25 9.89
N PRO A 220 13.17 8.92 9.09
CA PRO A 220 13.48 9.17 7.69
C PRO A 220 14.79 9.97 7.56
N PRO A 221 15.68 9.61 6.62
CA PRO A 221 16.84 10.44 6.30
C PRO A 221 16.41 11.73 5.57
N GLU A 222 17.23 12.78 5.64
CA GLU A 222 17.00 14.02 4.90
C GLU A 222 16.84 13.75 3.39
N PRO A 223 15.74 14.18 2.72
CA PRO A 223 15.50 13.94 1.30
C PRO A 223 16.65 14.40 0.39
N ALA A 224 17.28 15.52 0.76
CA ALA A 224 18.43 16.09 0.06
C ALA A 224 19.68 15.19 0.01
N LEU A 225 19.78 14.13 0.83
CA LEU A 225 20.85 13.13 0.74
C LEU A 225 20.71 12.22 -0.50
N ARG A 226 19.49 12.08 -1.04
CA ARG A 226 19.17 11.27 -2.23
C ARG A 226 18.07 11.96 -3.05
N PRO A 227 18.31 13.14 -3.64
CA PRO A 227 17.27 13.98 -4.25
C PRO A 227 16.56 13.33 -5.45
N HIS A 228 17.17 12.31 -6.06
CA HIS A 228 16.58 11.54 -7.16
C HIS A 228 15.70 10.36 -6.71
N ALA A 229 15.80 9.93 -5.45
CA ALA A 229 14.97 8.86 -4.90
C ALA A 229 13.60 9.38 -4.42
N ASP A 230 12.61 8.50 -4.29
CA ASP A 230 11.37 8.84 -3.58
C ASP A 230 11.54 8.52 -2.08
N PRO A 231 11.46 9.50 -1.16
CA PRO A 231 11.53 9.22 0.29
C PRO A 231 10.45 8.22 0.76
N LEU A 232 9.31 8.13 0.06
CA LEU A 232 8.21 7.20 0.33
C LEU A 232 8.39 5.81 -0.30
N SER A 233 9.49 5.55 -1.03
CA SER A 233 9.74 4.25 -1.65
C SER A 233 11.24 3.89 -1.73
N ARG A 234 11.99 4.23 -0.68
CA ARG A 234 13.41 3.87 -0.53
C ARG A 234 13.57 2.35 -0.29
N GLY A 235 14.72 1.82 -0.68
CA GLY A 235 15.12 0.44 -0.39
C GLY A 235 14.37 -0.63 -1.19
N LYS A 236 13.79 -0.27 -2.35
CA LYS A 236 12.99 -1.13 -3.24
C LYS A 236 13.49 -1.03 -4.67
N ALA A 237 13.29 -2.09 -5.46
CA ALA A 237 13.65 -2.13 -6.88
C ALA A 237 15.13 -1.75 -7.12
N ASP A 238 15.41 -0.69 -7.87
CA ASP A 238 16.78 -0.23 -8.16
C ASP A 238 17.36 0.76 -7.13
N ASP A 239 16.59 1.22 -6.14
CA ASP A 239 17.12 1.95 -4.97
C ASP A 239 17.43 1.01 -3.82
N ARG A 240 18.68 1.08 -3.34
CA ARG A 240 19.11 0.44 -2.09
C ARG A 240 19.17 1.48 -0.97
N LEU A 241 18.70 1.07 0.20
CA LEU A 241 18.80 1.80 1.45
C LEU A 241 19.63 0.94 2.41
N ASP A 242 20.85 1.38 2.69
CA ASP A 242 21.73 0.71 3.65
C ASP A 242 21.48 1.20 5.08
N LEU A 243 21.69 0.33 6.07
CA LEU A 243 21.60 0.72 7.49
C LEU A 243 22.56 1.87 7.85
N ALA A 244 23.66 2.01 7.12
CA ALA A 244 24.61 3.12 7.28
C ALA A 244 24.10 4.48 6.76
N GLU A 245 22.95 4.52 6.07
CA GLU A 245 22.23 5.76 5.73
C GLU A 245 21.23 6.18 6.83
N LEU A 246 21.04 5.35 7.85
CA LEU A 246 20.06 5.54 8.92
C LEU A 246 20.76 5.94 10.23
N SER A 247 19.98 6.37 11.22
CA SER A 247 20.48 6.60 12.57
C SER A 247 21.02 5.31 13.20
N GLU A 248 22.12 5.41 13.94
CA GLU A 248 22.74 4.24 14.62
C GLU A 248 21.73 3.52 15.55
N THR A 249 20.91 4.31 16.25
CA THR A 249 19.80 3.83 17.08
C THR A 249 18.48 3.94 16.30
N PRO A 250 17.63 2.90 16.28
CA PRO A 250 16.26 3.01 15.78
C PRO A 250 15.40 3.89 16.70
N LEU A 251 14.35 4.50 16.16
CA LEU A 251 13.30 5.15 16.96
C LEU A 251 12.51 4.14 17.79
N LEU A 252 12.36 2.92 17.26
CA LEU A 252 11.64 1.84 17.92
C LEU A 252 12.22 0.49 17.50
N GLU A 253 12.47 -0.38 18.49
CA GLU A 253 12.91 -1.77 18.31
C GLU A 253 12.06 -2.69 19.19
N VAL A 254 11.41 -3.69 18.59
CA VAL A 254 10.41 -4.53 19.29
C VAL A 254 10.28 -5.93 18.69
N ASP A 255 10.07 -6.94 19.53
CA ASP A 255 9.59 -8.27 19.14
C ASP A 255 8.04 -8.29 19.19
N LEU A 256 7.34 -8.29 18.05
CA LEU A 256 5.88 -8.44 18.02
C LEU A 256 5.46 -9.90 18.18
N ARG A 257 4.38 -10.13 18.92
CA ARG A 257 3.73 -11.42 19.21
C ARG A 257 2.23 -11.37 18.86
N PRO A 258 1.52 -12.51 18.80
CA PRO A 258 0.09 -12.52 18.50
C PRO A 258 -0.69 -11.56 19.42
N GLY A 259 -1.46 -10.67 18.82
CA GLY A 259 -2.19 -9.61 19.53
C GLY A 259 -1.47 -8.26 19.66
N ASP A 260 -0.16 -8.19 19.40
CA ASP A 260 0.55 -6.92 19.33
C ASP A 260 0.35 -6.25 17.96
N ALA A 261 0.26 -4.92 17.96
CA ALA A 261 0.22 -4.11 16.76
C ALA A 261 1.30 -3.01 16.78
N LEU A 262 1.85 -2.71 15.60
CA LEU A 262 2.85 -1.66 15.37
C LEU A 262 2.39 -0.75 14.24
N TYR A 263 2.18 0.51 14.54
CA TYR A 263 2.05 1.57 13.55
C TYR A 263 3.44 2.06 13.11
N VAL A 264 3.65 2.15 11.80
CA VAL A 264 4.82 2.78 11.17
C VAL A 264 4.32 3.87 10.22
N PRO A 265 4.75 5.13 10.39
CA PRO A 265 4.34 6.20 9.49
C PRO A 265 4.89 6.05 8.07
N ALA A 266 4.19 6.61 7.09
CA ALA A 266 4.66 6.68 5.71
C ALA A 266 6.06 7.33 5.64
N GLY A 267 6.97 6.73 4.86
CA GLY A 267 8.35 7.21 4.71
C GLY A 267 9.32 6.83 5.83
N PHE A 268 8.88 6.17 6.91
CA PHE A 268 9.78 5.76 8.01
C PHE A 268 10.50 4.45 7.65
N PRO A 269 11.85 4.44 7.58
CA PRO A 269 12.60 3.25 7.22
C PRO A 269 12.43 2.17 8.27
N HIS A 270 12.17 0.95 7.83
CA HIS A 270 12.05 -0.18 8.73
C HIS A 270 12.62 -1.47 8.13
N THR A 271 12.99 -2.39 9.01
CA THR A 271 13.58 -3.68 8.67
C THR A 271 13.16 -4.74 9.67
N THR A 272 13.09 -6.00 9.22
CA THR A 272 12.57 -7.10 10.05
C THR A 272 13.46 -8.34 10.02
N SER A 273 13.37 -9.13 11.08
CA SER A 273 13.93 -10.49 11.14
C SER A 273 12.98 -11.45 11.88
N THR A 274 13.21 -12.76 11.75
CA THR A 274 12.58 -13.81 12.56
C THR A 274 13.62 -14.62 13.34
N SER A 275 14.87 -14.14 13.38
CA SER A 275 15.89 -14.61 14.33
C SER A 275 15.98 -13.65 15.51
N THR A 276 15.61 -14.09 16.70
CA THR A 276 15.76 -13.31 17.94
C THR A 276 17.23 -13.28 18.37
N SER A 277 18.02 -12.33 17.85
CA SER A 277 19.35 -12.03 18.37
C SER A 277 19.21 -11.09 19.58
N THR A 278 19.15 -11.69 20.77
CA THR A 278 18.81 -11.06 22.07
C THR A 278 17.32 -10.71 22.16
N PRO A 279 16.56 -11.24 23.15
CA PRO A 279 15.17 -10.86 23.34
C PRO A 279 15.10 -9.42 23.86
N THR A 280 14.43 -8.54 23.11
CA THR A 280 14.00 -7.25 23.65
C THR A 280 12.86 -7.48 24.65
N PRO A 281 12.73 -6.64 25.69
CA PRO A 281 11.59 -6.74 26.61
C PRO A 281 10.29 -6.48 25.84
N THR A 282 9.42 -7.48 25.81
CA THR A 282 8.08 -7.39 25.23
C THR A 282 7.16 -6.61 26.17
N MET A 283 6.24 -5.83 25.58
CA MET A 283 5.36 -4.94 26.34
C MET A 283 4.42 -5.71 27.28
N GLY A 284 4.75 -5.66 28.58
CA GLY A 284 3.95 -6.25 29.66
C GLY A 284 4.39 -7.63 30.15
N ASP A 285 5.50 -8.20 29.65
CA ASP A 285 6.02 -9.49 30.12
C ASP A 285 7.11 -9.35 31.19
N ASP A 286 7.09 -10.21 32.21
CA ASP A 286 8.26 -10.47 33.04
C ASP A 286 9.39 -11.08 32.18
N ALA A 287 10.39 -10.26 31.85
CA ALA A 287 11.44 -10.60 30.88
C ALA A 287 12.18 -11.92 31.18
N ALA A 288 12.35 -12.27 32.46
CA ALA A 288 12.98 -13.52 32.87
C ALA A 288 12.13 -14.76 32.52
N ALA A 289 10.82 -14.72 32.79
CA ALA A 289 9.92 -15.84 32.54
C ALA A 289 9.70 -16.09 31.05
N SER A 290 9.53 -15.03 30.25
CA SER A 290 9.26 -15.19 28.82
C SER A 290 10.47 -15.71 28.04
N SER A 291 11.71 -15.42 28.46
CA SER A 291 12.92 -15.92 27.79
C SER A 291 13.10 -17.44 27.90
N ALA A 292 12.82 -18.02 29.07
CA ALA A 292 12.93 -19.48 29.29
C ALA A 292 11.85 -20.28 28.54
N ALA A 293 10.65 -19.69 28.36
CA ALA A 293 9.60 -20.28 27.53
C ALA A 293 9.95 -20.21 26.03
N ARG A 294 10.49 -19.07 25.56
CA ARG A 294 10.95 -18.89 24.16
C ARG A 294 11.95 -19.95 23.72
N ALA A 295 12.87 -20.35 24.60
CA ALA A 295 13.90 -21.35 24.30
C ALA A 295 13.38 -22.80 24.18
N ARG A 296 12.10 -23.06 24.51
CA ARG A 296 11.49 -24.41 24.53
C ARG A 296 10.41 -24.62 23.46
N ALA A 297 9.90 -23.56 22.85
CA ALA A 297 8.93 -23.67 21.77
C ALA A 297 9.59 -24.13 20.47
N ALA A 298 8.86 -24.90 19.65
CA ALA A 298 9.31 -25.22 18.30
C ALA A 298 9.41 -23.92 17.46
N PRO A 299 10.35 -23.82 16.51
CA PRO A 299 10.51 -22.64 15.68
C PRO A 299 9.35 -22.47 14.69
N GLU A 300 8.30 -21.73 15.09
CA GLU A 300 7.12 -21.46 14.28
C GLU A 300 7.32 -20.37 13.22
N PRO A 301 6.65 -20.47 12.05
CA PRO A 301 6.60 -19.39 11.08
C PRO A 301 5.90 -18.15 11.66
N SER A 302 6.36 -16.98 11.22
CA SER A 302 5.77 -15.70 11.53
C SER A 302 4.77 -15.30 10.45
N LEU A 303 3.53 -15.03 10.85
CA LEU A 303 2.50 -14.45 10.00
C LEU A 303 2.01 -13.14 10.64
N HIS A 304 2.02 -12.07 9.86
CA HIS A 304 1.36 -10.82 10.21
C HIS A 304 0.53 -10.29 9.04
N LEU A 305 -0.45 -9.49 9.41
CA LEU A 305 -1.27 -8.68 8.51
C LEU A 305 -0.73 -7.26 8.56
N THR A 306 -0.59 -6.59 7.42
CA THR A 306 -0.24 -5.17 7.36
C THR A 306 -1.42 -4.43 6.77
N LEU A 307 -2.13 -3.72 7.65
CA LEU A 307 -3.23 -2.85 7.28
C LEU A 307 -2.66 -1.50 6.87
N ASN A 308 -2.69 -1.22 5.59
CA ASN A 308 -2.27 0.05 5.00
C ASN A 308 -3.41 1.07 5.12
N VAL A 309 -3.06 2.33 5.41
CA VAL A 309 -3.92 3.51 5.30
C VAL A 309 -3.40 4.35 4.13
N ASP A 310 -4.11 4.28 3.00
CA ASP A 310 -3.57 4.50 1.66
C ASP A 310 -3.60 5.98 1.20
N THR A 311 -3.40 6.94 2.11
CA THR A 311 -3.62 8.37 1.86
C THR A 311 -2.75 8.93 0.71
N HIS A 312 -1.49 8.50 0.63
CA HIS A 312 -0.55 8.89 -0.43
C HIS A 312 -0.81 8.19 -1.78
N ILE A 313 -1.44 7.02 -1.77
CA ILE A 313 -1.78 6.28 -3.00
C ILE A 313 -2.99 6.92 -3.67
N TRP A 314 -4.00 7.29 -2.87
CA TRP A 314 -5.27 7.84 -3.32
C TRP A 314 -5.32 9.38 -3.35
N ALA A 315 -4.17 10.04 -3.38
CA ALA A 315 -4.04 11.50 -3.52
C ALA A 315 -4.76 12.31 -2.40
N LEU A 316 -4.73 11.84 -1.15
CA LEU A 316 -5.35 12.48 0.02
C LEU A 316 -4.37 13.29 0.88
N THR A 317 -3.31 13.81 0.28
CA THR A 317 -2.27 14.61 0.95
C THR A 317 -2.31 16.08 0.53
N TYR A 318 -1.66 16.96 1.32
CA TYR A 318 -1.54 18.37 0.96
C TYR A 318 -0.73 18.62 -0.33
N ASP A 319 0.29 17.80 -0.66
CA ASP A 319 0.95 17.87 -1.96
C ASP A 319 -0.01 17.54 -3.10
N SER A 320 -0.90 16.56 -2.90
CA SER A 320 -1.91 16.21 -3.90
C SER A 320 -2.89 17.37 -4.14
N ALA A 321 -3.40 17.97 -3.06
CA ALA A 321 -4.27 19.15 -3.13
C ALA A 321 -3.56 20.37 -3.78
N ARG A 322 -2.28 20.59 -3.45
CA ARG A 322 -1.42 21.62 -4.06
C ARG A 322 -1.29 21.42 -5.58
N ARG A 323 -0.98 20.20 -6.03
CA ARG A 323 -0.83 19.87 -7.45
C ARG A 323 -2.16 20.00 -8.21
N VAL A 324 -3.28 19.63 -7.59
CA VAL A 324 -4.62 19.84 -8.12
C VAL A 324 -4.94 21.33 -8.30
N ALA A 325 -4.73 22.15 -7.25
CA ALA A 325 -5.00 23.59 -7.29
C ALA A 325 -4.17 24.32 -8.35
N LEU A 326 -2.85 24.06 -8.40
CA LEU A 326 -1.94 24.68 -9.37
C LEU A 326 -2.33 24.31 -10.81
N ALA A 327 -2.57 23.02 -11.10
CA ALA A 327 -2.96 22.58 -12.43
C ALA A 327 -4.30 23.18 -12.88
N ARG A 328 -5.30 23.21 -11.98
CA ARG A 328 -6.63 23.76 -12.22
C ARG A 328 -6.59 25.26 -12.53
N ALA A 329 -5.69 26.00 -11.87
CA ALA A 329 -5.42 27.42 -12.09
C ALA A 329 -4.47 27.70 -13.27
N ARG A 330 -3.88 26.67 -13.88
CA ARG A 330 -2.81 26.77 -14.92
C ARG A 330 -1.53 27.45 -14.41
N GLU A 331 -1.29 27.36 -13.11
CA GLU A 331 -0.11 27.88 -12.43
C GLU A 331 1.05 26.88 -12.47
N ALA A 332 2.28 27.38 -12.59
CA ALA A 332 3.47 26.53 -12.68
C ALA A 332 3.75 25.81 -11.35
N ASP A 333 4.07 24.50 -11.40
CA ASP A 333 4.56 23.75 -10.25
C ASP A 333 6.08 23.91 -10.09
N ALA A 334 6.48 24.94 -9.33
CA ALA A 334 7.87 25.28 -9.05
C ALA A 334 8.44 24.55 -7.82
N VAL A 335 7.61 24.19 -6.85
CA VAL A 335 8.06 23.46 -5.64
C VAL A 335 8.54 22.06 -6.04
N ARG A 336 9.68 21.65 -5.47
CA ARG A 336 10.21 20.29 -5.56
C ARG A 336 10.25 19.73 -4.14
N PRO A 337 9.21 19.03 -3.67
CA PRO A 337 9.14 18.60 -2.27
C PRO A 337 10.36 17.79 -1.81
N ARG A 338 10.98 17.01 -2.70
CA ARG A 338 12.18 16.20 -2.43
C ARG A 338 13.47 17.01 -2.26
N GLU A 339 13.45 18.31 -2.57
CA GLU A 339 14.55 19.25 -2.37
C GLU A 339 14.35 20.12 -1.12
N LEU A 340 13.19 20.00 -0.45
CA LEU A 340 12.91 20.67 0.82
C LEU A 340 13.56 19.93 1.99
N PRO A 341 13.89 20.62 3.11
CA PRO A 341 14.23 19.98 4.37
C PRO A 341 13.15 18.99 4.82
N LEU A 342 13.52 17.90 5.49
CA LEU A 342 12.62 16.80 5.85
C LEU A 342 11.32 17.27 6.52
N ALA A 343 11.40 18.21 7.47
CA ALA A 343 10.22 18.74 8.15
C ALA A 343 9.19 19.38 7.20
N ASN A 344 9.67 20.09 6.17
CA ASN A 344 8.82 20.74 5.17
C ASN A 344 8.31 19.73 4.13
N TYR A 345 9.13 18.74 3.78
CA TYR A 345 8.70 17.61 2.95
C TYR A 345 7.53 16.84 3.61
N LEU A 346 7.69 16.44 4.88
CA LEU A 346 6.68 15.72 5.64
C LEU A 346 5.38 16.53 5.78
N ARG A 347 5.46 17.84 5.98
CA ARG A 347 4.27 18.72 6.02
C ARG A 347 3.49 18.80 4.72
N TRP A 348 4.10 18.51 3.57
CA TRP A 348 3.39 18.33 2.31
C TRP A 348 2.81 16.92 2.14
N GLN A 349 3.42 15.91 2.79
CA GLN A 349 2.90 14.54 2.84
C GLN A 349 1.77 14.35 3.87
N ASP A 350 1.52 15.35 4.73
CA ASP A 350 0.38 15.36 5.65
C ASP A 350 -0.94 15.00 4.94
N THR A 351 -1.65 14.04 5.54
CA THR A 351 -3.02 13.67 5.16
C THR A 351 -3.94 14.87 5.38
N LEU A 352 -4.85 15.10 4.44
CA LEU A 352 -5.92 16.10 4.58
C LEU A 352 -6.77 15.81 5.83
N PRO A 353 -7.44 16.80 6.46
CA PRO A 353 -8.28 16.61 7.64
C PRO A 353 -9.61 15.88 7.35
N VAL A 354 -9.55 14.70 6.73
CA VAL A 354 -10.65 13.80 6.39
C VAL A 354 -10.58 12.52 7.24
N GLY A 355 -11.70 11.80 7.38
CA GLY A 355 -11.76 10.64 8.27
C GLY A 355 -11.43 11.01 9.72
N PHE A 356 -10.71 10.14 10.43
CA PHE A 356 -10.25 10.40 11.81
C PHE A 356 -9.20 11.52 11.92
N CYS A 357 -8.69 12.03 10.79
CA CYS A 357 -7.84 13.22 10.77
C CYS A 357 -8.65 14.52 10.91
N ALA A 358 -9.96 14.49 10.62
CA ALA A 358 -10.86 15.62 10.78
C ALA A 358 -10.92 16.08 12.26
N PRO A 359 -11.25 17.36 12.53
CA PRO A 359 -11.71 17.75 13.85
C PRO A 359 -13.00 16.98 14.19
N PRO A 360 -13.25 16.63 15.47
CA PRO A 360 -14.52 16.03 15.87
C PRO A 360 -15.68 16.95 15.48
N PRO A 361 -16.83 16.41 15.06
CA PRO A 361 -18.00 17.22 14.77
C PRO A 361 -18.38 18.05 15.99
N ALA A 362 -18.79 19.29 15.77
CA ALA A 362 -19.11 20.24 16.83
C ALA A 362 -20.45 19.90 17.50
N ALA A 363 -20.42 18.89 18.39
CA ALA A 363 -21.50 18.35 19.22
C ALA A 363 -22.78 17.91 18.47
N GLU A 364 -23.26 16.69 18.75
CA GLU A 364 -24.49 16.14 18.18
C GLU A 364 -25.74 16.98 18.52
N ALA A 365 -26.07 17.92 17.64
CA ALA A 365 -27.34 18.64 17.67
C ALA A 365 -28.38 17.89 16.83
N SER A 366 -29.22 17.11 17.52
CA SER A 366 -30.37 16.35 17.01
C SER A 366 -30.07 15.16 16.07
N GLY A 367 -30.45 13.96 16.53
CA GLY A 367 -30.43 12.76 15.71
C GLY A 367 -31.47 12.81 14.60
N GLY A 368 -31.00 12.87 13.36
CA GLY A 368 -31.80 12.80 12.14
C GLY A 368 -30.90 12.53 10.94
N ALA A 369 -31.38 11.75 9.96
CA ALA A 369 -30.62 11.52 8.73
C ALA A 369 -30.55 12.82 7.92
N ALA A 370 -29.33 13.34 7.73
CA ALA A 370 -29.06 14.58 7.04
C ALA A 370 -29.61 14.57 5.59
N ARG A 371 -30.31 15.64 5.20
CA ARG A 371 -30.78 15.85 3.80
C ARG A 371 -29.66 16.50 2.97
N GLY A 372 -29.76 16.51 1.64
CA GLY A 372 -28.69 17.02 0.76
C GLY A 372 -28.11 18.41 1.12
N ALA A 373 -28.96 19.37 1.49
CA ALA A 373 -28.50 20.71 1.91
C ALA A 373 -27.77 20.75 3.27
N ASP A 374 -28.00 19.74 4.11
CA ASP A 374 -27.37 19.56 5.43
C ASP A 374 -25.97 18.95 5.25
N VAL A 375 -25.78 18.09 4.25
CA VAL A 375 -24.47 17.53 3.87
C VAL A 375 -23.51 18.63 3.40
N ASP A 376 -23.95 19.57 2.57
CA ASP A 376 -23.09 20.68 2.12
C ASP A 376 -22.75 21.66 3.27
N ALA A 377 -23.71 21.93 4.16
CA ALA A 377 -23.49 22.72 5.38
C ALA A 377 -22.48 22.05 6.32
N ALA A 378 -22.58 20.73 6.53
CA ALA A 378 -21.65 19.95 7.34
C ALA A 378 -20.22 19.90 6.75
N ARG A 379 -20.07 20.06 5.43
CA ARG A 379 -18.77 20.05 4.74
C ARG A 379 -18.07 21.41 4.69
N ALA A 380 -18.79 22.52 4.87
CA ALA A 380 -18.22 23.87 4.82
C ALA A 380 -17.05 24.11 5.81
N PRO A 381 -17.07 23.65 7.08
CA PRO A 381 -15.94 23.79 8.00
C PRO A 381 -14.69 23.04 7.53
N LEU A 382 -14.86 21.84 6.98
CA LEU A 382 -13.79 21.01 6.42
C LEU A 382 -13.15 21.68 5.19
N ILE A 383 -13.98 22.17 4.26
CA ILE A 383 -13.53 22.89 3.06
C ILE A 383 -12.71 24.12 3.46
N ALA A 384 -13.22 24.91 4.42
CA ALA A 384 -12.53 26.07 4.94
C ALA A 384 -11.21 25.70 5.63
N GLN A 385 -11.14 24.58 6.36
CA GLN A 385 -9.89 24.12 6.98
C GLN A 385 -8.84 23.74 5.92
N ILE A 386 -9.18 22.84 4.98
CA ILE A 386 -8.27 22.42 3.90
C ILE A 386 -7.75 23.65 3.14
N SER A 387 -8.63 24.60 2.80
CA SER A 387 -8.27 25.79 2.03
C SER A 387 -7.31 26.71 2.78
N ARG A 388 -7.58 27.00 4.06
CA ARG A 388 -6.68 27.80 4.92
C ARG A 388 -5.32 27.13 5.09
N GLU A 389 -5.32 25.84 5.38
CA GLU A 389 -4.09 25.07 5.61
C GLU A 389 -3.24 24.90 4.35
N LEU A 390 -3.87 24.72 3.19
CA LEU A 390 -3.20 24.67 1.89
C LEU A 390 -2.62 26.04 1.51
N GLY A 391 -3.41 27.12 1.69
CA GLY A 391 -2.95 28.49 1.49
C GLY A 391 -1.76 28.84 2.36
N ALA A 392 -1.80 28.50 3.66
CA ALA A 392 -0.68 28.71 4.58
C ALA A 392 0.59 27.96 4.14
N ARG A 393 0.48 26.67 3.78
CA ARG A 393 1.62 25.87 3.27
C ARG A 393 2.19 26.45 1.96
N LEU A 394 1.34 26.97 1.05
CA LEU A 394 1.76 27.65 -0.17
C LEU A 394 2.54 28.94 0.13
N CYS A 395 2.00 29.82 0.97
CA CYS A 395 2.66 31.06 1.40
C CYS A 395 4.00 30.82 2.09
N GLU A 396 4.13 29.73 2.84
CA GLU A 396 5.38 29.34 3.50
C GLU A 396 6.42 28.78 2.52
N ALA A 397 5.99 28.05 1.49
CA ALA A 397 6.88 27.44 0.50
C ALA A 397 7.36 28.40 -0.60
N GLU A 398 6.51 29.34 -1.06
CA GLU A 398 6.86 30.35 -2.05
C GLU A 398 6.38 31.75 -1.60
N PRO A 399 6.97 32.35 -0.54
CA PRO A 399 6.47 33.60 0.06
C PRO A 399 6.48 34.81 -0.87
N GLU A 400 7.34 34.83 -1.89
CA GLU A 400 7.36 35.89 -2.92
C GLU A 400 6.20 35.78 -3.92
N ARG A 401 5.66 34.57 -4.12
CA ARG A 401 4.65 34.25 -5.13
C ARG A 401 3.23 34.21 -4.56
N TRP A 402 3.09 33.65 -3.36
CA TRP A 402 1.79 33.47 -2.68
C TRP A 402 1.65 34.33 -1.42
N GLY A 403 2.77 34.79 -0.84
CA GLY A 403 2.80 35.55 0.40
C GLY A 403 2.76 37.07 0.23
N ALA A 404 2.91 37.76 1.37
CA ALA A 404 2.73 39.21 1.46
C ALA A 404 3.97 40.01 1.02
N SER A 405 4.22 40.10 -0.30
CA SER A 405 5.23 41.04 -0.83
C SER A 405 4.81 42.52 -0.78
N ALA A 406 3.54 42.80 -0.41
CA ALA A 406 3.01 44.16 -0.25
C ALA A 406 2.02 44.32 0.93
N THR A 407 0.98 43.47 1.03
CA THR A 407 -0.04 43.50 2.09
C THR A 407 -0.68 42.11 2.29
N ALA A 408 -1.48 41.93 3.34
CA ALA A 408 -2.31 40.73 3.49
C ALA A 408 -3.33 40.56 2.34
N ALA A 409 -3.97 41.65 1.90
CA ALA A 409 -4.91 41.63 0.78
C ALA A 409 -4.26 41.16 -0.54
N ALA A 410 -2.97 41.48 -0.76
CA ALA A 410 -2.24 40.98 -1.93
C ALA A 410 -2.00 39.46 -1.90
N ALA A 411 -1.85 38.87 -0.70
CA ALA A 411 -1.75 37.41 -0.55
C ALA A 411 -3.13 36.75 -0.75
N ASP A 412 -4.21 37.35 -0.23
CA ASP A 412 -5.58 36.88 -0.45
C ASP A 412 -5.94 36.90 -1.95
N ASP A 413 -5.65 37.98 -2.68
CA ASP A 413 -5.81 38.07 -4.13
C ASP A 413 -4.96 37.03 -4.88
N ALA A 414 -3.73 36.78 -4.43
CA ALA A 414 -2.84 35.80 -5.04
C ALA A 414 -3.39 34.37 -4.92
N LEU A 415 -3.89 34.00 -3.73
CA LEU A 415 -4.50 32.70 -3.45
C LEU A 415 -5.91 32.56 -4.04
N ALA A 416 -6.68 33.64 -4.18
CA ALA A 416 -8.01 33.62 -4.79
C ALA A 416 -7.98 33.05 -6.23
N ARG A 417 -6.91 33.33 -6.98
CA ARG A 417 -6.67 32.78 -8.32
C ARG A 417 -6.56 31.25 -8.36
N LEU A 418 -6.17 30.62 -7.25
CA LEU A 418 -6.05 29.16 -7.14
C LEU A 418 -7.38 28.45 -6.87
N GLY A 419 -8.46 29.20 -6.57
CA GLY A 419 -9.78 28.62 -6.30
C GLY A 419 -9.76 27.62 -5.14
N LEU A 420 -8.99 27.89 -4.07
CA LEU A 420 -8.69 26.90 -3.02
C LEU A 420 -9.94 26.26 -2.39
N ASN A 421 -11.04 27.00 -2.26
CA ASN A 421 -12.32 26.46 -1.77
C ASN A 421 -12.95 25.43 -2.74
N GLU A 422 -12.90 25.67 -4.06
CA GLU A 422 -13.38 24.72 -5.08
C GLU A 422 -12.51 23.47 -5.09
N CYS A 423 -11.18 23.66 -5.01
CA CYS A 423 -10.22 22.56 -4.87
C CYS A 423 -10.48 21.75 -3.59
N ALA A 424 -10.62 22.38 -2.42
CA ALA A 424 -10.87 21.71 -1.15
C ALA A 424 -12.20 20.94 -1.14
N ALA A 425 -13.27 21.51 -1.71
CA ALA A 425 -14.54 20.83 -1.91
C ALA A 425 -14.34 19.55 -2.74
N ARG A 426 -13.61 19.65 -3.86
CA ARG A 426 -13.33 18.52 -4.74
C ARG A 426 -12.47 17.44 -4.07
N MET A 427 -11.45 17.81 -3.30
CA MET A 427 -10.63 16.86 -2.54
C MET A 427 -11.46 16.13 -1.47
N ALA A 428 -12.41 16.82 -0.82
CA ALA A 428 -13.32 16.20 0.13
C ALA A 428 -14.37 15.29 -0.54
N GLU A 429 -14.81 15.59 -1.77
CA GLU A 429 -15.68 14.68 -2.56
C GLU A 429 -14.93 13.41 -2.93
N HIS A 430 -13.69 13.57 -3.41
CA HIS A 430 -12.79 12.49 -3.79
C HIS A 430 -12.52 11.54 -2.62
N ALA A 431 -12.20 12.07 -1.44
CA ALA A 431 -12.03 11.28 -0.22
C ALA A 431 -13.29 10.47 0.13
N ALA A 432 -14.48 11.09 0.07
CA ALA A 432 -15.74 10.42 0.38
C ALA A 432 -16.08 9.32 -0.64
N ALA A 433 -15.82 9.56 -1.93
CA ALA A 433 -16.06 8.59 -3.00
C ALA A 433 -15.17 7.34 -2.84
N LEU A 434 -13.87 7.51 -2.59
CA LEU A 434 -12.95 6.39 -2.35
C LEU A 434 -13.39 5.51 -1.18
N VAL A 435 -13.77 6.15 -0.06
CA VAL A 435 -14.25 5.47 1.15
C VAL A 435 -15.56 4.73 0.88
N ASP A 436 -16.46 5.26 0.05
CA ASP A 436 -17.68 4.55 -0.34
C ASP A 436 -17.42 3.30 -1.19
N VAL A 437 -16.60 3.43 -2.24
CA VAL A 437 -16.24 2.29 -3.11
C VAL A 437 -15.58 1.18 -2.28
N GLN A 438 -14.64 1.53 -1.40
CA GLN A 438 -14.01 0.55 -0.52
C GLN A 438 -14.95 -0.04 0.53
N ARG A 439 -15.88 0.75 1.10
CA ARG A 439 -16.91 0.21 2.00
C ARG A 439 -17.75 -0.84 1.28
N ARG A 440 -18.20 -0.58 0.04
CA ARG A 440 -18.94 -1.56 -0.76
C ARG A 440 -18.09 -2.78 -1.10
N LEU A 441 -16.84 -2.60 -1.51
CA LEU A 441 -15.89 -3.69 -1.77
C LEU A 441 -15.74 -4.61 -0.55
N TYR A 442 -15.55 -4.07 0.66
CA TYR A 442 -15.32 -4.89 1.84
C TYR A 442 -16.60 -5.47 2.45
N ILE A 443 -17.77 -4.84 2.24
CA ILE A 443 -19.08 -5.47 2.51
C ILE A 443 -19.28 -6.69 1.60
N ASP A 444 -19.04 -6.55 0.29
CA ASP A 444 -19.14 -7.65 -0.66
C ASP A 444 -18.06 -8.73 -0.40
N GLY A 445 -16.82 -8.34 -0.07
CA GLY A 445 -15.76 -9.26 0.32
C GLY A 445 -16.10 -10.06 1.58
N ALA A 446 -16.66 -9.42 2.62
CA ALA A 446 -16.97 -10.05 3.89
C ALA A 446 -18.20 -10.98 3.81
N LEU A 447 -19.26 -10.55 3.11
CA LEU A 447 -20.53 -11.27 3.02
C LEU A 447 -20.68 -12.10 1.74
N GLU A 448 -19.73 -11.98 0.81
CA GLU A 448 -19.69 -12.70 -0.47
C GLU A 448 -20.95 -12.48 -1.34
N LEU A 449 -21.49 -11.27 -1.31
CA LEU A 449 -22.78 -10.90 -1.92
C LEU A 449 -22.83 -11.13 -3.42
N THR A 450 -21.71 -10.86 -4.11
CA THR A 450 -21.54 -11.13 -5.54
C THR A 450 -21.05 -12.57 -5.74
N PRO A 451 -21.85 -13.46 -6.36
CA PRO A 451 -21.41 -14.80 -6.72
C PRO A 451 -20.40 -14.72 -7.86
N THR A 452 -19.36 -15.55 -7.81
CA THR A 452 -18.31 -15.58 -8.84
C THR A 452 -18.14 -16.99 -9.44
N PRO A 453 -17.71 -17.10 -10.71
CA PRO A 453 -17.37 -18.38 -11.31
C PRO A 453 -16.34 -19.13 -10.46
N HIS A 454 -16.66 -20.36 -10.04
CA HIS A 454 -15.82 -21.22 -9.20
C HIS A 454 -15.40 -20.60 -7.85
N GLY A 455 -16.16 -19.63 -7.32
CA GLY A 455 -15.83 -18.96 -6.05
C GLY A 455 -14.60 -18.04 -6.11
N VAL A 456 -14.10 -17.73 -7.31
CA VAL A 456 -12.88 -16.94 -7.48
C VAL A 456 -13.12 -15.48 -7.12
N SER A 457 -12.48 -15.01 -6.06
CA SER A 457 -12.69 -13.65 -5.53
C SER A 457 -12.20 -12.55 -6.48
N LEU A 458 -11.23 -12.82 -7.35
CA LEU A 458 -10.74 -11.83 -8.33
C LEU A 458 -11.85 -11.22 -9.19
N PHE A 459 -12.87 -12.00 -9.58
CA PHE A 459 -14.00 -11.50 -10.36
C PHE A 459 -14.95 -10.60 -9.54
N ARG A 460 -15.02 -10.78 -8.22
CA ARG A 460 -15.77 -9.93 -7.27
C ARG A 460 -15.02 -8.62 -7.03
N VAL A 461 -13.72 -8.70 -6.80
CA VAL A 461 -12.88 -7.55 -6.44
C VAL A 461 -12.66 -6.60 -7.62
N ARG A 462 -12.42 -7.14 -8.82
CA ARG A 462 -11.97 -6.36 -9.98
C ARG A 462 -12.85 -5.14 -10.33
N PRO A 463 -14.20 -5.22 -10.40
CA PRO A 463 -15.04 -4.07 -10.71
C PRO A 463 -14.86 -2.88 -9.76
N TYR A 464 -14.65 -3.13 -8.46
CA TYR A 464 -14.40 -2.07 -7.47
C TYR A 464 -13.01 -1.43 -7.66
N LEU A 465 -12.01 -2.18 -8.11
CA LEU A 465 -10.69 -1.62 -8.43
C LEU A 465 -10.79 -0.68 -9.64
N ASP A 466 -11.50 -1.12 -10.69
CA ASP A 466 -11.76 -0.29 -11.88
C ASP A 466 -12.58 0.97 -11.51
N GLU A 467 -13.49 0.88 -10.53
CA GLU A 467 -14.22 2.03 -9.98
C GLU A 467 -13.31 3.00 -9.19
N LEU A 468 -12.40 2.48 -8.34
CA LEU A 468 -11.40 3.30 -7.63
C LEU A 468 -10.43 4.01 -8.59
N GLU A 469 -9.96 3.33 -9.64
CA GLU A 469 -9.20 3.94 -10.73
C GLU A 469 -10.02 5.04 -11.43
N GLY A 470 -11.32 4.81 -11.65
CA GLY A 470 -12.27 5.79 -12.17
C GLY A 470 -12.38 7.05 -11.31
N VAL A 471 -12.45 6.91 -9.98
CA VAL A 471 -12.49 8.03 -9.02
C VAL A 471 -11.20 8.87 -9.11
N MET A 472 -10.02 8.23 -9.12
CA MET A 472 -8.72 8.92 -9.33
C MET A 472 -8.62 9.60 -10.71
N GLY A 473 -9.16 8.95 -11.75
CA GLY A 473 -9.26 9.51 -13.10
C GLY A 473 -10.14 10.77 -13.12
N ALA A 474 -11.27 10.75 -12.42
CA ALA A 474 -12.20 11.88 -12.34
C ALA A 474 -11.65 13.07 -11.55
N LEU A 475 -10.77 12.87 -10.55
CA LEU A 475 -10.02 13.96 -9.93
C LEU A 475 -8.97 14.55 -10.88
N SER A 476 -8.19 13.67 -11.54
CA SER A 476 -7.13 14.09 -12.47
C SER A 476 -7.68 14.89 -13.65
N ALA A 477 -8.76 14.40 -14.26
CA ALA A 477 -9.43 15.06 -15.38
C ALA A 477 -10.03 16.41 -14.98
N TRP A 478 -10.66 16.50 -13.80
CA TRP A 478 -11.19 17.76 -13.28
C TRP A 478 -10.08 18.80 -13.04
N ALA A 479 -8.92 18.36 -12.55
CA ALA A 479 -7.75 19.23 -12.34
C ALA A 479 -7.05 19.67 -13.65
N GLY A 480 -7.42 19.11 -14.81
CA GLY A 480 -6.69 19.31 -16.07
C GLY A 480 -5.34 18.58 -16.12
N LEU A 481 -5.15 17.57 -15.28
CA LEU A 481 -3.93 16.76 -15.21
C LEU A 481 -4.00 15.55 -16.15
N ALA A 482 -2.83 15.10 -16.62
CA ALA A 482 -2.74 13.86 -17.39
C ALA A 482 -3.18 12.64 -16.56
N PRO A 483 -3.76 11.59 -17.18
CA PRO A 483 -4.10 10.34 -16.50
C PRO A 483 -2.90 9.77 -15.75
N GLY A 484 -3.10 9.41 -14.48
CA GLY A 484 -2.04 8.91 -13.61
C GLY A 484 -1.07 9.96 -13.06
N ALA A 485 -1.20 11.26 -13.37
CA ALA A 485 -0.31 12.28 -12.82
C ALA A 485 -0.43 12.42 -11.29
N LEU A 486 -1.62 12.24 -10.73
CA LEU A 486 -1.85 12.14 -9.28
C LEU A 486 -1.62 10.74 -8.72
N ALA A 487 -1.54 9.73 -9.58
CA ALA A 487 -1.22 8.38 -9.13
C ALA A 487 0.23 8.34 -8.67
N SER A 488 0.43 7.78 -7.49
CA SER A 488 1.75 7.35 -7.05
C SER A 488 2.36 6.37 -8.05
N ASP A 489 3.62 6.59 -8.46
CA ASP A 489 4.45 5.49 -8.95
C ASP A 489 4.37 4.35 -7.93
N GLY A 490 3.87 3.19 -8.35
CA GLY A 490 3.60 2.04 -7.46
C GLY A 490 2.13 1.78 -7.09
N ALA A 491 1.16 2.65 -7.43
CA ALA A 491 -0.28 2.37 -7.21
C ALA A 491 -0.72 1.04 -7.85
N ALA A 492 -0.11 0.66 -8.98
CA ALA A 492 -0.24 -0.66 -9.58
C ALA A 492 0.02 -1.80 -8.57
N GLY A 493 1.12 -1.76 -7.81
CA GLY A 493 1.48 -2.83 -6.86
C GLY A 493 0.53 -3.03 -5.68
N ALA A 494 -0.37 -2.07 -5.45
CA ALA A 494 -1.44 -2.11 -4.44
C ALA A 494 -2.79 -2.60 -5.01
N LEU A 495 -2.82 -3.09 -6.25
CA LEU A 495 -4.02 -3.62 -6.90
C LEU A 495 -3.82 -5.10 -7.30
N PRO A 496 -4.75 -6.00 -6.93
CA PRO A 496 -4.77 -7.39 -7.40
C PRO A 496 -4.69 -7.49 -8.93
N GLY A 497 -3.68 -8.21 -9.43
CA GLY A 497 -3.51 -8.47 -10.87
C GLY A 497 -2.61 -7.48 -11.62
N ALA A 498 -2.03 -6.47 -10.96
CA ALA A 498 -0.93 -5.69 -11.52
C ALA A 498 0.38 -6.50 -11.55
N ALA A 499 0.43 -7.51 -12.40
CA ALA A 499 1.66 -8.25 -12.68
C ALA A 499 2.77 -7.27 -13.08
N SER A 500 3.97 -7.53 -12.57
CA SER A 500 5.18 -6.72 -12.79
C SER A 500 5.46 -6.49 -14.28
N VAL A 501 4.99 -5.36 -14.81
CA VAL A 501 5.49 -4.79 -16.06
C VAL A 501 6.85 -4.20 -15.76
N GLY A 502 7.86 -5.06 -15.69
CA GLY A 502 9.25 -4.61 -15.64
C GLY A 502 9.49 -3.68 -16.82
N ARG A 503 9.81 -2.40 -16.52
CA ARG A 503 10.32 -1.46 -17.53
C ARG A 503 11.59 -2.08 -18.10
N ALA A 504 11.49 -2.69 -19.28
CA ALA A 504 12.64 -3.13 -20.03
C ALA A 504 13.52 -1.91 -20.30
N SER A 505 14.67 -1.84 -19.63
CA SER A 505 15.67 -0.81 -19.90
C SER A 505 16.02 -0.87 -21.37
N SER A 506 15.68 0.19 -22.12
CA SER A 506 15.92 0.29 -23.56
C SER A 506 17.39 0.58 -23.85
N ARG A 507 18.29 -0.32 -23.42
CA ARG A 507 19.66 -0.38 -23.93
C ARG A 507 19.62 -1.10 -25.27
N ALA A 508 19.73 -0.32 -26.34
CA ALA A 508 19.91 -0.86 -27.68
C ALA A 508 21.09 -1.85 -27.70
N PRO A 509 20.97 -3.01 -28.38
CA PRO A 509 22.08 -3.94 -28.51
C PRO A 509 23.25 -3.25 -29.21
N ARG A 510 24.45 -3.29 -28.61
CA ARG A 510 25.67 -3.00 -29.36
C ARG A 510 25.82 -4.09 -30.42
N ALA A 511 25.90 -3.69 -31.68
CA ALA A 511 26.12 -4.63 -32.78
C ALA A 511 27.47 -5.34 -32.61
N ASP A 512 27.44 -6.66 -32.42
CA ASP A 512 28.63 -7.49 -32.48
C ASP A 512 29.22 -7.42 -33.89
N LYS A 513 30.46 -6.93 -34.00
CA LYS A 513 31.21 -6.98 -35.24
C LYS A 513 31.58 -8.44 -35.52
N ALA A 514 30.83 -9.07 -36.42
CA ALA A 514 31.12 -10.39 -36.93
C ALA A 514 32.57 -10.48 -37.44
N LYS A 515 33.30 -11.51 -36.98
CA LYS A 515 34.65 -11.81 -37.45
C LYS A 515 34.58 -12.31 -38.90
N GLY A 516 34.90 -11.43 -39.86
CA GLY A 516 35.17 -11.83 -41.24
C GLY A 516 36.48 -12.61 -41.31
N GLY A 517 36.40 -13.91 -41.64
CA GLY A 517 37.59 -14.72 -41.91
C GLY A 517 38.22 -14.36 -43.25
N GLY A 518 39.51 -14.03 -43.24
CA GLY A 518 40.30 -13.76 -44.44
C GLY A 518 41.76 -14.13 -44.20
N GLY A 519 42.14 -15.37 -44.50
CA GLY A 519 43.51 -15.85 -44.27
C GLY A 519 44.47 -15.46 -45.40
N LYS A 520 45.74 -15.21 -45.06
CA LYS A 520 46.89 -15.50 -45.95
C LYS A 520 48.24 -15.53 -45.21
N ALA A 521 48.97 -16.60 -45.49
CA ALA A 521 50.43 -16.73 -45.59
C ALA A 521 51.38 -16.34 -44.42
N LYS A 522 52.22 -17.32 -44.06
CA LYS A 522 53.48 -17.19 -43.31
C LYS A 522 54.50 -16.26 -44.01
N LYS A 523 55.36 -15.57 -43.23
CA LYS A 523 56.84 -15.52 -43.41
C LYS A 523 57.54 -14.60 -42.38
N GLY A 524 58.61 -15.11 -41.73
CA GLY A 524 59.65 -14.34 -41.00
C GLY A 524 59.21 -13.61 -39.72
N GLY A 525 60.04 -13.40 -38.70
CA GLY A 525 61.46 -13.75 -38.53
C GLY A 525 62.26 -12.53 -38.04
N PHE A 526 62.90 -12.64 -36.87
CA PHE A 526 63.61 -11.58 -36.13
C PHE A 526 62.72 -10.40 -35.64
N GLY A 527 62.99 -9.75 -34.50
CA GLY A 527 64.03 -10.01 -33.49
C GLY A 527 64.76 -8.74 -33.04
N LYS A 528 64.25 -8.08 -31.99
CA LYS A 528 64.98 -7.32 -30.96
C LYS A 528 64.00 -6.83 -29.90
#